data_AF-A0A098M1L8-F1
#
_entry.id   AF-A0A098M1L8-F1
#
_cell.length_a   1.000
_cell.length_b   1.000
_cell.length_c   1.000
_cell.angle_alpha   90.00
_cell.angle_beta   90.00
_cell.angle_gamma   90.00
#
_symmetry.space_group_name_H-M   'P 1'
#
loop_
_entity.id
_entity.type
_entity.pdbx_description
1 polymer ?
#
loop_
_entity_poly.entity_id
_entity_poly.type
_entity_poly.pdbx_seq_one_letter_code
_entity_poly.pdbx_strand_id
1 'polypeptide(L)'
;MFACIKLAAGSPALMRTGSRILYRPISASMLSRPEVRTGEGNTTFFIGSQNAGNQLALREFQTSALNRDIDTAAKFIGAGAATVGVAGSGAGIGTVFGSLIIGYARNPSLKQQLFSYAILGFALSEAMGLFCLMVAFLILFAM
;
A
#
# COMPACT_ATOMS: atom_id res chain seq x y z
N MET A 1 -42.83 1.85 28.85
CA MET A 1 -43.47 1.64 27.53
C MET A 1 -42.63 2.42 26.52
N PHE A 2 -41.76 1.84 25.70
CA PHE A 2 -41.99 0.76 24.74
C PHE A 2 -40.78 -0.18 24.59
N ALA A 3 -41.10 -1.47 24.64
CA ALA A 3 -40.53 -2.62 23.92
C ALA A 3 -39.00 -2.79 23.83
N CYS A 4 -38.50 -3.61 24.77
CA CYS A 4 -37.37 -4.51 24.56
C CYS A 4 -37.65 -5.54 23.43
N ILE A 5 -36.58 -6.21 22.98
CA ILE A 5 -36.58 -7.53 22.29
C ILE A 5 -36.81 -7.48 20.77
N LYS A 6 -35.71 -7.36 20.02
CA LYS A 6 -35.54 -8.07 18.75
C LYS A 6 -34.07 -8.36 18.45
N LEU A 7 -33.41 -8.99 19.42
CA LEU A 7 -32.23 -9.83 19.21
C LEU A 7 -32.76 -11.26 19.01
N ALA A 8 -32.21 -11.95 18.00
CA ALA A 8 -32.38 -13.39 17.71
C ALA A 8 -33.70 -13.86 17.07
N ALA A 9 -33.74 -13.93 15.72
CA ALA A 9 -34.23 -15.08 14.92
C ALA A 9 -34.28 -14.76 13.41
N GLY A 10 -33.57 -15.55 12.59
CA GLY A 10 -33.65 -15.60 11.11
C GLY A 10 -32.51 -14.83 10.42
N SER A 11 -31.56 -15.40 9.68
CA SER A 11 -31.58 -16.64 8.87
C SER A 11 -30.13 -17.02 8.49
N PRO A 12 -29.64 -18.26 8.67
CA PRO A 12 -28.38 -18.72 8.09
C PRO A 12 -28.69 -19.48 6.78
N ALA A 13 -29.05 -18.77 5.71
CA ALA A 13 -29.38 -19.43 4.44
C ALA A 13 -29.28 -18.50 3.22
N LEU A 14 -28.16 -17.79 3.02
CA LEU A 14 -27.90 -17.16 1.72
C LEU A 14 -26.41 -16.81 1.48
N MET A 15 -25.49 -17.77 1.53
CA MET A 15 -24.23 -17.70 0.76
C MET A 15 -23.69 -19.12 0.51
N ARG A 16 -24.42 -19.88 -0.32
CA ARG A 16 -23.92 -21.12 -0.91
C ARG A 16 -24.22 -21.16 -2.40
N THR A 17 -23.63 -20.25 -3.17
CA THR A 17 -23.56 -20.36 -4.63
C THR A 17 -22.30 -19.70 -5.15
N GLY A 18 -21.40 -20.51 -5.70
CA GLY A 18 -20.58 -20.15 -6.85
C GLY A 18 -19.36 -19.25 -6.61
N SER A 19 -18.22 -19.84 -6.25
CA SER A 19 -16.88 -19.33 -6.65
C SER A 19 -15.80 -20.42 -6.58
N ARG A 20 -16.11 -21.65 -7.04
CA ARG A 20 -15.09 -22.68 -7.37
C ARG A 20 -14.78 -22.70 -8.88
N ILE A 21 -14.75 -21.54 -9.51
CA ILE A 21 -14.33 -21.37 -10.90
C ILE A 21 -13.43 -20.15 -10.91
N LEU A 22 -12.14 -20.34 -10.62
CA LEU A 22 -11.03 -19.45 -10.99
C LEU A 22 -9.65 -20.06 -10.64
N TYR A 23 -9.60 -21.35 -10.27
CA TYR A 23 -8.43 -22.18 -10.55
C TYR A 23 -8.47 -22.58 -12.04
N ARG A 24 -7.96 -21.72 -12.91
CA ARG A 24 -7.45 -22.15 -14.22
C ARG A 24 -6.07 -21.54 -14.45
N PRO A 25 -5.02 -22.37 -14.62
CA PRO A 25 -3.72 -21.91 -15.04
C PRO A 25 -3.80 -21.59 -16.54
N ILE A 26 -3.39 -20.40 -16.94
CA ILE A 26 -3.23 -20.05 -18.35
C ILE A 26 -1.77 -20.40 -18.72
N SER A 27 -1.58 -21.58 -19.29
CA SER A 27 -0.47 -21.86 -20.18
C SER A 27 -0.97 -21.88 -21.62
N ALA A 28 -0.12 -21.35 -22.50
CA ALA A 28 -0.11 -21.51 -23.95
C ALA A 28 -1.22 -20.79 -24.76
N SER A 29 -0.82 -19.79 -25.54
CA SER A 29 -0.93 -19.86 -27.01
C SER A 29 -0.24 -18.67 -27.71
N MET A 30 0.72 -19.02 -28.58
CA MET A 30 0.93 -18.51 -29.93
C MET A 30 0.75 -16.99 -30.19
N LEU A 31 1.83 -16.29 -30.53
CA LEU A 31 1.73 -15.26 -31.57
C LEU A 31 3.08 -15.00 -32.29
N SER A 32 3.04 -15.26 -33.60
CA SER A 32 3.76 -14.65 -34.72
C SER A 32 5.28 -14.83 -34.92
N ARG A 33 5.58 -15.52 -36.03
CA ARG A 33 6.79 -15.44 -36.85
C ARG A 33 6.56 -14.39 -37.96
N PRO A 34 7.54 -13.55 -38.33
CA PRO A 34 8.31 -13.76 -39.58
C PRO A 34 9.82 -13.48 -39.36
N GLU A 35 10.72 -14.44 -39.64
CA GLU A 35 11.61 -14.49 -40.81
C GLU A 35 12.33 -13.19 -41.20
N VAL A 36 13.63 -13.11 -40.88
CA VAL A 36 14.68 -12.46 -41.71
C VAL A 36 15.94 -13.34 -41.67
N ARG A 37 16.38 -13.78 -42.86
CA ARG A 37 17.60 -14.55 -43.17
C ARG A 37 18.76 -13.60 -43.48
N THR A 38 19.96 -13.87 -42.93
CA THR A 38 21.26 -13.62 -43.60
C THR A 38 22.37 -14.55 -43.05
N GLY A 39 22.97 -15.35 -43.95
CA GLY A 39 24.35 -15.95 -43.92
C GLY A 39 24.65 -17.04 -42.87
N GLU A 40 24.63 -18.35 -43.17
CA GLU A 40 25.58 -19.21 -43.94
C GLU A 40 26.63 -19.93 -43.08
N GLY A 41 26.64 -21.28 -43.13
CA GLY A 41 27.78 -22.12 -42.75
C GLY A 41 27.49 -23.46 -42.06
N ASN A 42 27.05 -24.49 -42.83
CA ASN A 42 27.35 -25.94 -42.73
C ASN A 42 27.02 -26.70 -41.42
N THR A 43 26.44 -27.90 -41.33
CA THR A 43 26.12 -29.00 -42.25
C THR A 43 25.33 -30.07 -41.45
N THR A 44 24.49 -30.84 -42.14
CA THR A 44 24.10 -32.26 -41.89
C THR A 44 23.17 -32.65 -40.73
N PHE A 45 21.89 -32.81 -41.10
CA PHE A 45 21.07 -34.04 -41.06
C PHE A 45 20.78 -34.80 -39.74
N PHE A 46 19.48 -35.06 -39.58
CA PHE A 46 18.73 -35.77 -38.53
C PHE A 46 19.15 -37.22 -38.27
N ILE A 47 19.33 -37.59 -36.99
CA ILE A 47 19.00 -38.91 -36.43
C ILE A 47 18.56 -38.75 -34.96
N GLY A 48 17.42 -39.34 -34.60
CA GLY A 48 17.33 -40.12 -33.36
C GLY A 48 16.92 -39.42 -32.08
N SER A 49 15.71 -39.76 -31.65
CA SER A 49 15.22 -39.74 -30.27
C SER A 49 16.21 -40.33 -29.24
N GLN A 50 16.00 -39.92 -27.99
CA GLN A 50 16.47 -40.52 -26.72
C GLN A 50 17.80 -39.98 -26.18
N ASN A 51 17.70 -39.12 -25.16
CA ASN A 51 18.11 -39.53 -23.81
C ASN A 51 17.64 -38.53 -22.75
N ALA A 52 16.60 -38.97 -22.02
CA ALA A 52 16.32 -38.51 -20.69
C ALA A 52 17.48 -38.94 -19.79
N GLY A 53 18.36 -38.00 -19.47
CA GLY A 53 19.49 -38.27 -18.59
C GLY A 53 20.43 -37.07 -18.55
N ASN A 54 20.50 -36.43 -17.38
CA ASN A 54 21.60 -35.56 -16.95
C ASN A 54 21.55 -34.07 -17.34
N GLN A 55 20.39 -33.40 -17.14
CA GLN A 55 20.37 -31.95 -16.83
C GLN A 55 19.88 -31.67 -15.41
N LEU A 56 20.33 -32.47 -14.43
CA LEU A 56 20.06 -32.28 -12.99
C LEU A 56 21.33 -32.08 -12.17
N ALA A 57 22.42 -31.62 -12.78
CA ALA A 57 23.65 -31.31 -12.08
C ALA A 57 24.03 -29.84 -12.32
N LEU A 58 23.97 -29.08 -11.23
CA LEU A 58 24.19 -27.63 -11.11
C LEU A 58 22.98 -26.72 -11.42
N ARG A 59 21.84 -26.96 -10.75
CA ARG A 59 21.15 -25.81 -10.14
C ARG A 59 22.01 -25.35 -8.97
N GLU A 60 23.10 -24.66 -9.31
CA GLU A 60 23.74 -23.74 -8.40
C GLU A 60 22.61 -22.95 -7.75
N PHE A 61 22.51 -23.01 -6.42
CA PHE A 61 21.60 -22.18 -5.67
C PHE A 61 22.13 -20.75 -5.84
N GLN A 62 21.86 -20.16 -7.02
CA GLN A 62 22.10 -18.77 -7.30
C GLN A 62 21.18 -18.04 -6.35
N THR A 63 21.71 -17.69 -5.18
CA THR A 63 21.15 -16.62 -4.36
C THR A 63 21.35 -15.37 -5.20
N SER A 64 20.43 -15.15 -6.14
CA SER A 64 20.35 -13.93 -6.94
C SER A 64 20.52 -12.75 -6.00
N ALA A 65 21.38 -11.82 -6.40
CA ALA A 65 21.79 -10.62 -5.66
C ALA A 65 20.72 -10.06 -4.72
N LEU A 66 21.14 -9.61 -3.53
CA LEU A 66 20.28 -8.90 -2.56
C LEU A 66 19.31 -7.95 -3.29
N ASN A 67 18.01 -8.23 -3.19
CA ASN A 67 16.97 -7.49 -3.90
C ASN A 67 16.74 -6.11 -3.25
N ARG A 68 17.66 -5.18 -3.49
CA ARG A 68 17.58 -3.79 -3.00
C ARG A 68 16.39 -3.03 -3.59
N ASP A 69 15.83 -3.51 -4.69
CA ASP A 69 14.69 -2.87 -5.34
C ASP A 69 13.41 -3.04 -4.51
N ILE A 70 13.22 -4.20 -3.86
CA ILE A 70 12.09 -4.42 -2.93
C ILE A 70 12.21 -3.51 -1.71
N ASP A 71 13.41 -3.39 -1.12
CA ASP A 71 13.62 -2.52 0.04
C ASP A 71 13.31 -1.06 -0.31
N THR A 72 13.73 -0.62 -1.50
CA THR A 72 13.47 0.74 -2.00
C THR A 72 11.99 0.97 -2.28
N ALA A 73 11.30 0.00 -2.89
CA ALA A 73 9.85 0.06 -3.09
C ALA A 73 9.08 0.09 -1.75
N ALA A 74 9.50 -0.72 -0.78
CA ALA A 74 8.91 -0.77 0.55
C ALA A 74 9.08 0.56 1.30
N LYS A 75 10.23 1.23 1.17
CA LYS A 75 10.45 2.57 1.75
C LYS A 75 9.47 3.61 1.21
N PHE A 76 9.24 3.65 -0.11
CA PHE A 76 8.29 4.62 -0.67
C PHE A 76 6.85 4.36 -0.22
N ILE A 77 6.43 3.10 -0.16
CA ILE A 77 5.10 2.73 0.35
C ILE A 77 4.99 3.06 1.84
N GLY A 78 5.99 2.70 2.65
CA GLY A 78 6.02 2.95 4.08
C GLY A 78 6.05 4.45 4.41
N ALA A 79 6.87 5.23 3.71
CA ALA A 79 6.92 6.68 3.85
C ALA A 79 5.57 7.32 3.49
N GLY A 80 4.96 6.90 2.38
CA GLY A 80 3.62 7.36 1.97
C GLY A 80 2.55 7.03 3.02
N ALA A 81 2.52 5.79 3.52
CA ALA A 81 1.58 5.37 4.57
C ALA A 81 1.79 6.12 5.89
N ALA A 82 3.04 6.43 6.25
CA ALA A 82 3.35 7.21 7.44
C ALA A 82 2.75 8.63 7.36
N THR A 83 2.74 9.28 6.19
CA THR A 83 2.21 10.66 6.06
C THR A 83 0.71 10.82 6.34
N VAL A 84 -0.08 9.72 6.34
CA VAL A 84 -1.52 9.77 6.63
C VAL A 84 -1.82 10.38 8.00
N GLY A 85 -0.90 10.28 8.96
CA GLY A 85 -1.03 10.90 10.28
C GLY A 85 -1.12 12.44 10.25
N VAL A 86 -0.64 13.10 9.19
CA VAL A 86 -0.75 14.57 9.04
C VAL A 86 -2.21 15.02 8.90
N ALA A 87 -3.08 14.15 8.36
CA ALA A 87 -4.51 14.42 8.30
C ALA A 87 -5.13 14.65 9.70
N GLY A 88 -4.61 13.96 10.72
CA GLY A 88 -5.01 14.15 12.11
C GLY A 88 -4.66 15.54 12.64
N SER A 89 -3.47 16.06 12.30
CA SER A 89 -3.09 17.44 12.63
C SER A 89 -3.99 18.44 11.92
N GLY A 90 -4.25 18.26 10.62
CA GLY A 90 -5.15 19.14 9.86
C GLY A 90 -6.57 19.20 10.44
N ALA A 91 -7.13 18.04 10.82
CA ALA A 91 -8.41 17.98 11.52
C ALA A 91 -8.35 18.67 12.88
N GLY A 92 -7.28 18.44 13.66
CA GLY A 92 -7.04 19.10 14.95
C GLY A 92 -7.05 20.62 14.84
N ILE A 93 -6.26 21.18 13.91
CA ILE A 93 -6.18 22.62 13.64
C ILE A 93 -7.56 23.20 13.28
N GLY A 94 -8.31 22.50 12.42
CA GLY A 94 -9.67 22.90 12.05
C GLY A 94 -10.61 22.98 13.26
N THR A 95 -10.53 22.02 14.18
CA THR A 95 -11.35 22.02 15.41
C THR A 95 -10.94 23.12 16.40
N VAL A 96 -9.63 23.41 16.52
CA VAL A 96 -9.11 24.47 17.39
C VAL A 96 -9.58 25.83 16.90
N PHE A 97 -9.41 26.14 15.61
CA PHE A 97 -9.88 27.41 15.05
C PHE A 97 -11.41 27.50 14.98
N GLY A 98 -12.10 26.39 14.71
CA GLY A 98 -13.58 26.36 14.76
C GLY A 98 -14.11 26.71 16.15
N SER A 99 -13.52 26.13 17.19
CA SER A 99 -13.88 26.43 18.59
C SER A 99 -13.50 27.85 19.00
N LEU A 100 -12.38 28.38 18.47
CA LEU A 100 -11.97 29.77 18.70
C LEU A 100 -13.01 30.75 18.16
N ILE A 101 -13.50 30.57 16.92
CA ILE A 101 -14.49 31.47 16.33
C ILE A 101 -15.80 31.46 17.13
N ILE A 102 -16.27 30.26 17.51
CA ILE A 102 -17.46 30.11 18.35
C ILE A 102 -17.24 30.77 19.72
N GLY A 103 -16.08 30.58 20.34
CA GLY A 103 -15.71 31.22 21.60
C GLY A 103 -15.66 32.74 21.52
N TYR A 104 -15.09 33.27 20.43
CA TYR A 104 -15.01 34.70 20.15
C TYR A 104 -16.39 35.32 19.94
N ALA A 105 -17.27 34.64 19.21
CA ALA A 105 -18.64 35.08 18.96
C ALA A 105 -19.47 35.17 20.26
N ARG A 106 -19.17 34.35 21.27
CA ARG A 106 -19.88 34.37 22.56
C ARG A 106 -19.38 35.46 23.48
N ASN A 107 -18.07 35.66 23.58
CA ASN A 107 -17.46 36.62 24.51
C ASN A 107 -16.26 37.33 23.88
N PRO A 108 -16.47 38.42 23.12
CA PRO A 108 -15.39 39.11 22.40
C PRO A 108 -14.37 39.84 23.30
N SER A 109 -14.73 40.10 24.57
CA SER A 109 -13.85 40.76 25.54
C SER A 109 -12.61 39.93 25.90
N LEU A 110 -12.68 38.60 25.80
CA LEU A 110 -11.59 37.68 26.17
C LEU A 110 -10.69 37.30 24.98
N LYS A 111 -10.75 38.06 23.88
CA LYS A 111 -10.08 37.68 22.62
C LYS A 111 -8.59 37.36 22.75
N GLN A 112 -7.86 38.14 23.54
CA GLN A 112 -6.41 38.04 23.59
C GLN A 112 -5.98 36.74 24.27
N GLN A 113 -6.69 36.36 25.33
CA GLN A 113 -6.45 35.12 26.06
C GLN A 113 -6.89 33.90 25.24
N LEU A 114 -8.08 33.94 24.63
CA LEU A 114 -8.56 32.87 23.76
C LEU A 114 -7.66 32.65 22.55
N PHE A 115 -7.16 33.73 21.94
CA PHE A 115 -6.22 33.64 20.83
C PHE A 115 -4.88 33.03 21.27
N SER A 116 -4.37 33.39 22.45
CA SER A 116 -3.15 32.77 23.00
C SER A 116 -3.31 31.26 23.20
N TYR A 117 -4.46 30.82 23.73
CA TYR A 117 -4.75 29.39 23.87
C TYR A 117 -4.95 28.67 22.54
N ALA A 118 -5.57 29.33 21.55
CA ALA A 118 -5.71 28.75 20.22
C ALA A 118 -4.36 28.61 19.51
N ILE A 119 -3.46 29.57 19.63
CA ILE A 119 -2.10 29.46 19.07
C ILE A 119 -1.30 28.36 19.78
N LEU A 120 -1.45 28.21 21.09
CA LEU A 120 -0.86 27.09 21.82
C LEU A 120 -1.41 25.74 21.33
N GLY A 121 -2.73 25.62 21.15
CA GLY A 121 -3.36 24.43 20.60
C GLY A 121 -2.94 24.13 19.16
N PHE A 122 -2.83 25.16 18.33
CA PHE A 122 -2.31 25.08 16.96
C PHE A 122 -0.87 24.55 16.95
N ALA A 123 0.01 25.13 17.77
CA ALA A 123 1.41 24.71 17.86
C ALA A 123 1.56 23.25 18.31
N LEU A 124 0.74 22.80 19.26
CA LEU A 124 0.73 21.40 19.69
C LEU A 124 0.22 20.44 18.61
N SER A 125 -0.83 20.84 17.87
CA SER A 125 -1.34 20.06 16.75
C SER A 125 -0.29 19.95 15.63
N GLU A 126 0.33 21.07 15.27
CA GLU A 126 1.41 21.12 14.29
C GLU A 126 2.63 20.31 14.72
N ALA A 127 3.01 20.34 16.00
CA ALA A 127 4.11 19.53 16.51
C ALA A 127 3.87 18.02 16.26
N MET A 128 2.63 17.55 16.42
CA MET A 128 2.27 16.16 16.13
C MET A 128 2.27 15.86 14.62
N GLY A 129 1.81 16.80 13.79
CA GLY A 129 1.87 16.69 12.33
C GLY A 129 3.31 16.65 11.80
N LEU A 130 4.18 17.53 12.29
CA LEU A 130 5.60 17.56 11.96
C LEU A 130 6.34 16.34 12.49
N PHE A 131 5.96 15.83 13.66
CA PHE A 131 6.50 14.58 14.18
C PHE A 131 6.19 13.40 13.24
N CYS A 132 4.97 13.35 12.71
CA CYS A 132 4.57 12.36 11.71
C CYS A 132 5.42 12.48 10.43
N LEU A 133 5.62 13.70 9.92
CA LEU A 133 6.49 13.94 8.75
C LEU A 133 7.95 13.61 9.01
N MET A 134 8.45 13.86 10.22
CA MET A 134 9.82 13.51 10.62
C MET A 134 10.04 12.00 10.45
N VAL A 135 9.10 11.17 10.92
CA VAL A 135 9.17 9.72 10.77
C VAL A 135 9.08 9.32 9.30
N ALA A 136 8.20 9.93 8.52
CA ALA A 136 8.09 9.66 7.08
C ALA A 136 9.42 9.97 6.35
N PHE A 137 10.09 11.07 6.67
CA PHE A 137 11.40 11.41 6.10
C PHE A 137 12.54 10.52 6.59
N LEU A 138 12.49 10.04 7.84
CA LEU A 138 13.44 9.02 8.31
C LEU A 138 13.30 7.72 7.49
N ILE A 139 12.09 7.29 7.16
CA ILE A 139 11.86 6.10 6.33
C ILE A 139 12.35 6.32 4.89
N LEU A 140 12.20 7.54 4.36
CA LEU A 140 12.56 7.85 2.97
C LEU A 140 14.08 8.04 2.77
N PHE A 141 14.76 8.66 3.73
CA PHE A 141 16.15 9.12 3.55
C PHE A 141 17.18 8.51 4.50
N ALA A 142 16.77 7.92 5.64
CA ALA A 142 17.70 7.47 6.67
C ALA A 142 17.71 5.94 6.89
N MET A 143 16.56 5.29 6.80
CA MET A 143 16.48 3.82 6.69
C MET A 143 16.72 3.39 5.26
#